data_AF-L7MJL3-F1
#
_entry.id   AF-L7MJL3-F1
#
_cell.length_a   1.000
_cell.length_b   1.000
_cell.length_c   1.000
_cell.angle_alpha   90.00
_cell.angle_beta   90.00
_cell.angle_gamma   90.00
#
_symmetry.space_group_name_H-M   'P 1'
#
loop_
_entity.id
_entity.type
_entity.pdbx_description
1 polymer ?
#
loop_
_entity_poly.entity_id
_entity_poly.type
_entity_poly.pdbx_seq_one_letter_code
_entity_poly.pdbx_strand_id
1 'polypeptide(L)'
;TDVRACVDASIISGTIVQRQTAQLTKQLVRIHRNLAGVCVAANMAVLKFSLPPRQSDLDDSCIDEEQINYAQVCTWEGNVEYDTVSSAVLSRKHNNVLTYENEYSLETKVRSYLSYTPLGCVAAFNADYEDPRGTCRPAFSRLTTLDNALGKRNRPLATPPGTVHRGILVCVPLSTQRATVDFPFSQCDVFVDGEVEYLYNNVIKTSSYKANLQGRLLDAKLNWTCFVVLLDASKVLNSLPDSAVAREKIISLITNWLSTEGLCGLAVKETASTQPVKSLAKFLQELSNEFSERDPKPILILLVSAFEPESRLKELSKYPDFLVLTNEVPNESKDCKLHGTMTATTDVALKLSMSRLLELSDTLGSRGGVCFSTTLAVYRYRLHQGLHGAGESCRRMVETTFGEACPPEESDRLVEVSSMTSYTYNKTHMLAFEDQRSLRIKMETFLSRYQRGCVAAFGADMDTAASNCTSTKHFERLKTLRALLGRTEGPLLFSRY
;
A
#
# COMPACT_ATOMS: atom_id res chain seq x y z
N THR A 1 -27.92 -40.80 -8.06
CA THR A 1 -28.05 -39.37 -7.72
C THR A 1 -26.80 -39.01 -6.95
N ASP A 2 -25.77 -38.65 -7.70
CA ASP A 2 -24.40 -38.42 -7.22
C ASP A 2 -24.32 -37.04 -6.56
N VAL A 3 -24.07 -37.01 -5.25
CA VAL A 3 -23.87 -35.79 -4.47
C VAL A 3 -22.37 -35.45 -4.53
N ARG A 4 -21.99 -34.54 -5.42
CA ARG A 4 -20.62 -33.99 -5.51
C ARG A 4 -20.47 -32.81 -4.53
N ALA A 5 -19.25 -32.66 -4.00
CA ALA A 5 -18.79 -31.67 -3.01
C ALA A 5 -19.47 -30.30 -3.09
N CYS A 6 -20.14 -29.85 -2.02
CA CYS A 6 -21.01 -28.66 -2.05
C CYS A 6 -20.30 -27.36 -1.68
N VAL A 7 -19.45 -27.40 -0.65
CA VAL A 7 -18.79 -26.17 -0.19
C VAL A 7 -17.74 -25.76 -1.22
N ASP A 8 -17.03 -26.73 -1.78
CA ASP A 8 -16.29 -26.55 -3.00
C ASP A 8 -17.23 -26.25 -4.18
N ALA A 9 -18.32 -26.95 -4.52
CA ALA A 9 -19.14 -26.51 -5.67
C ALA A 9 -19.78 -25.11 -5.53
N SER A 10 -20.02 -24.54 -4.35
CA SER A 10 -20.55 -23.18 -4.20
C SER A 10 -19.45 -22.13 -4.03
N ILE A 11 -18.30 -22.49 -3.44
CA ILE A 11 -17.10 -21.65 -3.39
C ILE A 11 -16.33 -21.75 -4.71
N ILE A 12 -16.28 -22.87 -5.42
CA ILE A 12 -15.74 -23.14 -6.78
C ILE A 12 -16.74 -22.77 -7.87
N SER A 13 -18.04 -23.07 -7.81
CA SER A 13 -19.00 -22.36 -8.70
C SER A 13 -19.16 -20.90 -8.27
N GLY A 14 -18.53 -20.49 -7.18
CA GLY A 14 -18.22 -19.11 -6.84
C GLY A 14 -16.85 -18.67 -7.36
N THR A 15 -15.80 -19.50 -7.40
CA THR A 15 -14.36 -19.12 -7.54
C THR A 15 -13.72 -19.67 -8.80
N ILE A 16 -14.09 -20.85 -9.31
CA ILE A 16 -13.94 -21.20 -10.73
C ILE A 16 -14.93 -20.41 -11.57
N VAL A 17 -16.19 -20.21 -11.15
CA VAL A 17 -17.04 -19.25 -11.87
C VAL A 17 -16.55 -17.83 -11.61
N GLN A 18 -16.08 -17.36 -10.45
CA GLN A 18 -15.49 -16.00 -10.38
C GLN A 18 -14.11 -15.91 -11.02
N ARG A 19 -13.28 -16.96 -11.11
CA ARG A 19 -12.00 -16.91 -11.85
C ARG A 19 -12.26 -16.98 -13.34
N GLN A 20 -13.08 -17.92 -13.81
CA GLN A 20 -13.50 -17.99 -15.21
C GLN A 20 -14.38 -16.80 -15.58
N THR A 21 -15.26 -16.30 -14.72
CA THR A 21 -16.09 -15.09 -14.94
C THR A 21 -15.26 -13.84 -14.77
N ALA A 22 -14.27 -13.75 -13.89
CA ALA A 22 -13.35 -12.60 -13.88
C ALA A 22 -12.40 -12.65 -15.08
N GLN A 23 -12.00 -13.83 -15.55
CA GLN A 23 -11.15 -13.99 -16.73
C GLN A 23 -11.95 -13.81 -18.03
N LEU A 24 -13.19 -14.30 -18.10
CA LEU A 24 -14.19 -14.05 -19.15
C LEU A 24 -14.66 -12.61 -19.11
N THR A 25 -14.92 -12.01 -17.95
CA THR A 25 -15.24 -10.58 -17.81
C THR A 25 -14.03 -9.76 -18.22
N LYS A 26 -12.80 -10.12 -17.84
CA LYS A 26 -11.57 -9.47 -18.36
C LYS A 26 -11.44 -9.63 -19.88
N GLN A 27 -11.76 -10.79 -20.44
CA GLN A 27 -11.75 -11.02 -21.89
C GLN A 27 -12.85 -10.21 -22.59
N LEU A 28 -14.08 -10.21 -22.07
CA LEU A 28 -15.24 -9.47 -22.58
C LEU A 28 -15.05 -7.96 -22.46
N VAL A 29 -14.49 -7.46 -21.34
CA VAL A 29 -14.12 -6.05 -21.12
C VAL A 29 -12.96 -5.63 -22.03
N ARG A 30 -11.99 -6.53 -22.30
CA ARG A 30 -10.93 -6.27 -23.28
C ARG A 30 -11.46 -6.21 -24.71
N ILE A 31 -12.41 -7.07 -25.06
CA ILE A 31 -13.02 -7.13 -26.40
C ILE A 31 -14.00 -5.96 -26.61
N HIS A 32 -14.67 -5.50 -25.57
CA HIS A 32 -15.69 -4.45 -25.65
C HIS A 32 -15.51 -3.37 -24.58
N ARG A 33 -14.55 -2.45 -24.81
CA ARG A 33 -14.30 -1.26 -23.97
C ARG A 33 -15.49 -0.28 -23.83
N ASN A 34 -16.61 -0.53 -24.51
CA ASN A 34 -17.82 0.31 -24.52
C ASN A 34 -19.06 -0.38 -23.93
N LEU A 35 -18.92 -1.46 -23.15
CA LEU A 35 -20.06 -2.12 -22.50
C LEU A 35 -20.59 -1.29 -21.31
N ALA A 36 -21.31 -0.21 -21.61
CA ALA A 36 -22.41 0.20 -20.75
C ALA A 36 -23.43 -0.95 -20.74
N GLY A 37 -23.48 -1.74 -19.66
CA GLY A 37 -24.53 -2.78 -19.52
C GLY A 37 -24.12 -4.11 -18.87
N VAL A 38 -22.86 -4.36 -18.53
CA VAL A 38 -22.52 -5.53 -17.69
C VAL A 38 -22.71 -5.13 -16.24
N CYS A 39 -23.40 -5.96 -15.45
CA CYS A 39 -23.46 -5.81 -14.00
C CYS A 39 -22.68 -6.93 -13.31
N VAL A 40 -22.01 -6.61 -12.20
CA VAL A 40 -21.54 -7.63 -11.25
C VAL A 40 -22.67 -7.98 -10.28
N ALA A 41 -22.83 -9.26 -9.96
CA ALA A 41 -23.81 -9.72 -8.98
C ALA A 41 -23.22 -9.64 -7.56
N ALA A 42 -23.99 -9.11 -6.61
CA ALA A 42 -23.74 -9.16 -5.17
C ALA A 42 -24.83 -10.04 -4.53
N ASN A 43 -24.44 -11.11 -3.82
CA ASN A 43 -25.40 -12.01 -3.20
C ASN A 43 -25.64 -11.56 -1.76
N MET A 44 -26.86 -11.11 -1.48
CA MET A 44 -27.23 -10.61 -0.17
C MET A 44 -27.71 -11.73 0.77
N ALA A 45 -27.91 -12.96 0.28
CA ALA A 45 -28.20 -14.10 1.16
C ALA A 45 -26.93 -14.58 1.89
N VAL A 46 -27.12 -15.11 3.10
CA VAL A 46 -26.11 -15.91 3.80
C VAL A 46 -26.39 -17.36 3.45
N LEU A 47 -25.39 -18.07 2.91
CA LEU A 47 -25.51 -19.49 2.64
C LEU A 47 -25.00 -20.27 3.85
N LYS A 48 -25.85 -21.11 4.41
CA LYS A 48 -25.55 -22.01 5.52
C LYS A 48 -25.47 -23.43 5.00
N PHE A 49 -24.34 -24.08 5.25
CA PHE A 49 -24.11 -25.47 4.93
C PHE A 49 -24.04 -26.29 6.21
N SER A 50 -24.72 -27.44 6.22
CA SER A 50 -24.54 -28.47 7.24
C SER A 50 -23.60 -29.55 6.72
N LEU A 51 -22.56 -29.87 7.47
CA LEU A 51 -21.51 -30.84 7.16
C LEU A 51 -21.69 -32.13 7.97
N PRO A 52 -21.10 -33.26 7.54
CA PRO A 52 -21.07 -34.48 8.33
C PRO A 52 -20.18 -34.34 9.59
N PRO A 53 -20.52 -34.98 10.72
CA PRO A 53 -19.81 -34.82 12.00
C PRO A 53 -18.34 -35.22 12.04
N ARG A 54 -17.83 -35.90 11.01
CA ARG A 54 -16.45 -36.42 10.92
C ARG A 54 -15.65 -35.78 9.80
N GLN A 55 -16.20 -34.75 9.18
CA GLN A 55 -15.71 -34.12 7.97
C GLN A 55 -15.72 -32.60 8.20
N SER A 56 -14.54 -32.05 8.46
CA SER A 56 -14.34 -30.65 8.83
C SER A 56 -13.81 -29.82 7.68
N ASP A 57 -13.47 -30.42 6.55
CA ASP A 57 -12.77 -29.72 5.48
C ASP A 57 -13.78 -29.09 4.53
N LEU A 58 -13.41 -27.96 3.91
CA LEU A 58 -14.28 -27.22 2.97
C LEU A 58 -14.56 -28.01 1.68
N ASP A 59 -13.92 -29.16 1.50
CA ASP A 59 -14.04 -29.99 0.30
C ASP A 59 -15.03 -31.15 0.50
N ASP A 60 -15.59 -31.29 1.70
CA ASP A 60 -16.50 -32.38 2.05
C ASP A 60 -17.92 -32.14 1.49
N SER A 61 -18.66 -33.25 1.30
CA SER A 61 -20.07 -33.19 0.87
C SER A 61 -20.93 -32.55 1.95
N CYS A 62 -21.84 -31.64 1.56
CA CYS A 62 -22.83 -31.10 2.48
C CYS A 62 -24.00 -32.08 2.67
N ILE A 63 -24.55 -32.08 3.87
CA ILE A 63 -25.82 -32.75 4.20
C ILE A 63 -26.99 -31.86 3.76
N ASP A 64 -26.86 -30.54 3.97
CA ASP A 64 -27.95 -29.59 3.75
C ASP A 64 -27.40 -28.19 3.39
N GLU A 65 -28.18 -27.43 2.62
CA GLU A 65 -27.91 -26.04 2.24
C GLU A 65 -29.16 -25.18 2.47
N GLU A 66 -28.99 -24.09 3.21
CA GLU A 66 -30.06 -23.17 3.58
C GLU A 66 -29.63 -21.72 3.32
N GLN A 67 -30.51 -20.91 2.73
CA GLN A 67 -30.35 -19.46 2.68
C GLN A 67 -30.95 -18.83 3.93
N ILE A 68 -30.15 -18.06 4.68
CA ILE A 68 -30.57 -17.39 5.91
C ILE A 68 -30.37 -15.87 5.81
N ASN A 69 -31.09 -15.12 6.64
CA ASN A 69 -31.02 -13.66 6.67
C ASN A 69 -29.68 -13.19 7.25
N TYR A 70 -29.18 -12.06 6.77
CA TYR A 70 -27.97 -11.43 7.31
C TYR A 70 -28.10 -11.09 8.79
N ALA A 71 -29.31 -10.76 9.24
CA ALA A 71 -29.65 -10.56 10.65
C ALA A 71 -29.36 -11.78 11.55
N GLN A 72 -29.23 -12.98 10.99
CA GLN A 72 -28.93 -14.21 11.75
C GLN A 72 -27.43 -14.45 11.93
N VAL A 73 -26.58 -13.67 11.27
CA VAL A 73 -25.12 -13.78 11.38
C VAL A 73 -24.62 -13.30 12.75
N CYS A 74 -25.22 -12.28 13.35
CA CYS A 74 -24.74 -11.75 14.64
C CYS A 74 -25.05 -12.63 15.84
N THR A 75 -26.02 -13.53 15.74
CA THR A 75 -26.28 -14.55 16.76
C THR A 75 -25.43 -15.81 16.52
N TRP A 76 -24.62 -15.83 15.46
CA TRP A 76 -23.74 -16.93 15.12
C TRP A 76 -22.41 -16.85 15.88
N GLU A 77 -22.28 -17.64 16.94
CA GLU A 77 -21.03 -17.77 17.69
C GLU A 77 -20.06 -18.76 17.01
N GLY A 78 -19.70 -18.47 15.77
CA GLY A 78 -18.74 -19.26 14.99
C GLY A 78 -17.39 -18.56 14.86
N ASN A 79 -16.35 -19.33 14.54
CA ASN A 79 -15.06 -18.76 14.14
C ASN A 79 -15.25 -18.08 12.79
N VAL A 80 -15.02 -16.78 12.72
CA VAL A 80 -15.15 -15.98 11.49
C VAL A 80 -13.78 -15.89 10.82
N GLU A 81 -13.73 -16.28 9.56
CA GLU A 81 -12.58 -16.21 8.68
C GLU A 81 -12.94 -15.36 7.45
N TYR A 82 -11.97 -14.62 6.93
CA TYR A 82 -12.15 -13.86 5.70
C TYR A 82 -11.42 -14.58 4.57
N ASP A 83 -12.16 -15.10 3.60
CA ASP A 83 -11.54 -15.64 2.41
C ASP A 83 -11.14 -14.49 1.48
N THR A 84 -9.84 -14.21 1.52
CA THR A 84 -9.22 -13.19 0.68
C THR A 84 -9.44 -13.44 -0.81
N VAL A 85 -9.47 -14.69 -1.29
CA VAL A 85 -9.52 -14.99 -2.73
C VAL A 85 -10.89 -14.68 -3.33
N SER A 86 -11.96 -15.16 -2.70
CA SER A 86 -13.34 -14.90 -3.14
C SER A 86 -13.88 -13.54 -2.67
N SER A 87 -13.15 -12.86 -1.77
CA SER A 87 -13.63 -11.68 -1.04
C SER A 87 -14.99 -11.96 -0.43
N ALA A 88 -15.05 -12.99 0.41
CA ALA A 88 -16.24 -13.42 1.13
C ALA A 88 -15.88 -13.74 2.59
N VAL A 89 -16.89 -13.79 3.44
CA VAL A 89 -16.75 -14.18 4.85
C VAL A 89 -17.16 -15.63 4.99
N LEU A 90 -16.37 -16.40 5.74
CA LEU A 90 -16.68 -17.75 6.17
C LEU A 90 -16.90 -17.72 7.69
N SER A 91 -17.93 -18.40 8.20
CA SER A 91 -18.07 -18.59 9.65
C SER A 91 -18.42 -20.02 10.01
N ARG A 92 -17.62 -20.65 10.86
CA ARG A 92 -17.76 -22.07 11.19
C ARG A 92 -18.20 -22.27 12.64
N LYS A 93 -19.26 -23.05 12.85
CA LYS A 93 -19.73 -23.49 14.18
C LYS A 93 -20.13 -24.97 14.13
N HIS A 94 -19.35 -25.82 14.81
CA HIS A 94 -19.49 -27.28 14.76
C HIS A 94 -19.50 -27.78 13.31
N ASN A 95 -20.55 -28.48 12.93
CA ASN A 95 -20.79 -29.02 11.60
C ASN A 95 -21.50 -28.03 10.69
N ASN A 96 -21.52 -26.74 11.00
CA ASN A 96 -22.15 -25.76 10.13
C ASN A 96 -21.15 -24.72 9.66
N VAL A 97 -21.29 -24.32 8.41
CA VAL A 97 -20.47 -23.29 7.77
C VAL A 97 -21.40 -22.26 7.16
N LEU A 98 -21.20 -20.99 7.49
CA LEU A 98 -21.81 -19.87 6.81
C LEU A 98 -20.82 -19.33 5.78
N THR A 99 -21.30 -18.98 4.60
CA THR A 99 -20.59 -18.09 3.67
C THR A 99 -21.50 -16.92 3.29
N TYR A 100 -20.95 -15.72 3.32
CA TYR A 100 -21.72 -14.50 3.06
C TYR A 100 -20.83 -13.33 2.69
N GLU A 101 -21.44 -12.31 2.09
CA GLU A 101 -20.80 -11.02 1.89
C GLU A 101 -21.18 -10.07 3.03
N ASN A 102 -20.19 -9.50 3.70
CA ASN A 102 -20.35 -8.36 4.61
C ASN A 102 -20.03 -7.04 3.90
N GLU A 103 -20.21 -5.91 4.59
CA GLU A 103 -19.98 -4.56 4.05
C GLU A 103 -18.58 -4.41 3.44
N TYR A 104 -17.54 -4.83 4.17
CA TYR A 104 -16.15 -4.73 3.69
C TYR A 104 -15.91 -5.54 2.41
N SER A 105 -16.40 -6.79 2.38
CA SER A 105 -16.25 -7.70 1.25
C SER A 105 -16.98 -7.19 0.00
N LEU A 106 -18.19 -6.64 0.18
CA LEU A 106 -19.00 -6.03 -0.88
C LEU A 106 -18.34 -4.78 -1.43
N GLU A 107 -17.91 -3.86 -0.55
CA GLU A 107 -17.22 -2.65 -0.97
C GLU A 107 -15.98 -2.98 -1.79
N THR A 108 -15.17 -3.92 -1.31
CA THR A 108 -13.95 -4.37 -2.01
C THR A 108 -14.26 -4.96 -3.37
N LYS A 109 -15.23 -5.89 -3.45
CA LYS A 109 -15.63 -6.54 -4.70
C LYS A 109 -16.19 -5.55 -5.71
N VAL A 110 -17.07 -4.65 -5.28
CA VAL A 110 -17.67 -3.63 -6.15
C VAL A 110 -16.65 -2.60 -6.60
N ARG A 111 -15.86 -2.01 -5.69
CA ARG A 111 -14.85 -1.01 -6.08
C ARG A 111 -13.81 -1.61 -7.03
N SER A 112 -13.37 -2.83 -6.78
CA SER A 112 -12.48 -3.57 -7.68
C SER A 112 -13.13 -3.74 -9.06
N TYR A 113 -14.37 -4.22 -9.14
CA TYR A 113 -15.10 -4.35 -10.40
C TYR A 113 -15.24 -3.01 -11.15
N LEU A 114 -15.61 -1.94 -10.44
CA LEU A 114 -15.80 -0.60 -11.00
C LEU A 114 -14.50 0.05 -11.47
N SER A 115 -13.35 -0.33 -10.90
CA SER A 115 -12.06 0.16 -11.38
C SER A 115 -11.74 -0.37 -12.80
N TYR A 116 -12.22 -1.57 -13.14
CA TYR A 116 -12.13 -2.12 -14.50
C TYR A 116 -13.29 -1.71 -15.41
N THR A 117 -14.48 -1.50 -14.84
CA THR A 117 -15.70 -1.15 -15.59
C THR A 117 -16.37 0.07 -14.97
N PRO A 118 -15.87 1.30 -15.22
CA PRO A 118 -16.38 2.51 -14.56
C PRO A 118 -17.88 2.78 -14.80
N LEU A 119 -18.41 2.30 -15.94
CA LEU A 119 -19.82 2.38 -16.31
C LEU A 119 -20.62 1.09 -16.00
N GLY A 120 -19.97 0.07 -15.41
CA GLY A 120 -20.58 -1.22 -15.09
C GLY A 120 -21.58 -1.09 -13.94
N CYS A 121 -22.61 -1.92 -13.88
CA CYS A 121 -23.61 -1.87 -12.81
C CYS A 121 -23.33 -2.90 -11.71
N VAL A 122 -24.07 -2.82 -10.60
CA VAL A 122 -24.12 -3.88 -9.59
C VAL A 122 -25.56 -4.34 -9.48
N ALA A 123 -25.80 -5.64 -9.51
CA ALA A 123 -27.09 -6.26 -9.29
C ALA A 123 -27.07 -6.93 -7.91
N ALA A 124 -27.87 -6.43 -6.97
CA ALA A 124 -28.05 -7.05 -5.66
C ALA A 124 -29.09 -8.18 -5.77
N PHE A 125 -28.64 -9.43 -5.65
CA PHE A 125 -29.49 -10.63 -5.62
C PHE A 125 -29.89 -10.95 -4.19
N ASN A 126 -31.09 -11.51 -4.01
CA ASN A 126 -31.62 -11.90 -2.70
C ASN A 126 -31.64 -10.74 -1.69
N ALA A 127 -31.92 -9.52 -2.17
CA ALA A 127 -31.87 -8.29 -1.35
C ALA A 127 -32.88 -8.29 -0.18
N ASP A 128 -33.88 -9.17 -0.23
CA ASP A 128 -34.83 -9.47 0.84
C ASP A 128 -34.19 -10.18 2.04
N TYR A 129 -33.03 -10.82 1.87
CA TYR A 129 -32.22 -11.43 2.95
C TYR A 129 -31.33 -10.43 3.69
N GLU A 130 -31.47 -9.13 3.39
CA GLU A 130 -30.80 -8.06 4.13
C GLU A 130 -31.29 -7.98 5.59
N ASP A 131 -30.59 -7.21 6.44
CA ASP A 131 -31.04 -6.88 7.79
C ASP A 131 -31.78 -5.53 7.82
N PRO A 132 -33.11 -5.48 7.59
CA PRO A 132 -33.87 -4.24 7.57
C PRO A 132 -34.07 -3.65 8.97
N ARG A 133 -33.87 -4.44 10.02
CA ARG A 133 -34.08 -4.03 11.42
C ARG A 133 -32.82 -3.49 12.06
N GLY A 134 -31.67 -3.73 11.43
CA GLY A 134 -30.37 -3.39 11.96
C GLY A 134 -30.03 -4.19 13.22
N THR A 135 -30.35 -5.48 13.20
CA THR A 135 -30.08 -6.44 14.28
C THR A 135 -28.58 -6.64 14.49
N CYS A 136 -27.82 -6.79 13.40
CA CYS A 136 -26.38 -7.02 13.44
C CYS A 136 -25.56 -5.75 13.22
N ARG A 137 -26.06 -4.88 12.35
CA ARG A 137 -25.40 -3.69 11.80
C ARG A 137 -26.47 -2.61 11.60
N PRO A 138 -26.16 -1.37 11.21
CA PRO A 138 -27.22 -0.43 10.82
C PRO A 138 -28.15 -1.05 9.77
N ALA A 139 -29.44 -0.72 9.84
CA ALA A 139 -30.44 -1.25 8.92
C ALA A 139 -29.99 -1.05 7.46
N PHE A 140 -30.10 -2.11 6.65
CA PHE A 140 -29.67 -2.12 5.25
C PHE A 140 -28.19 -1.76 5.03
N SER A 141 -27.31 -2.09 5.98
CA SER A 141 -25.88 -1.76 5.95
C SER A 141 -25.17 -2.16 4.64
N ARG A 142 -25.40 -3.37 4.14
CA ARG A 142 -24.75 -3.85 2.91
C ARG A 142 -25.30 -3.17 1.65
N LEU A 143 -26.62 -2.93 1.56
CA LEU A 143 -27.20 -2.14 0.48
C LEU A 143 -26.70 -0.68 0.50
N THR A 144 -26.57 -0.10 1.70
CA THR A 144 -25.95 1.23 1.89
C THR A 144 -24.50 1.22 1.42
N THR A 145 -23.78 0.12 1.69
CA THR A 145 -22.40 -0.06 1.22
C THR A 145 -22.33 -0.16 -0.30
N LEU A 146 -23.26 -0.88 -0.94
CA LEU A 146 -23.38 -0.94 -2.39
C LEU A 146 -23.66 0.44 -3.00
N ASP A 147 -24.61 1.19 -2.42
CA ASP A 147 -24.94 2.56 -2.85
C ASP A 147 -23.73 3.50 -2.75
N ASN A 148 -23.02 3.46 -1.60
CA ASN A 148 -21.80 4.23 -1.40
C ASN A 148 -20.68 3.84 -2.37
N ALA A 149 -20.51 2.53 -2.64
CA ALA A 149 -19.47 2.01 -3.53
C ALA A 149 -19.74 2.31 -5.00
N LEU A 150 -21.01 2.26 -5.42
CA LEU A 150 -21.45 2.74 -6.73
C LEU A 150 -21.27 4.25 -6.86
N GLY A 151 -21.29 4.95 -5.71
CA GLY A 151 -21.37 6.39 -5.61
C GLY A 151 -22.71 6.89 -6.15
N LYS A 152 -23.09 8.12 -5.77
CA LYS A 152 -24.12 8.86 -6.51
C LYS A 152 -23.61 9.13 -7.92
N ARG A 153 -23.75 8.16 -8.83
CA ARG A 153 -23.41 8.34 -10.24
C ARG A 153 -24.24 9.49 -10.79
N ASN A 154 -23.54 10.49 -11.33
CA ASN A 154 -24.05 11.70 -11.99
C ASN A 154 -24.35 12.91 -11.09
N ARG A 155 -23.36 13.34 -10.32
CA ARG A 155 -22.60 14.42 -10.95
C ARG A 155 -21.38 13.76 -11.55
N PRO A 156 -21.18 13.78 -12.88
CA PRO A 156 -19.81 13.99 -13.29
C PRO A 156 -19.36 15.17 -12.44
N LEU A 157 -18.36 14.96 -11.58
CA LEU A 157 -17.38 16.02 -11.49
C LEU A 157 -16.95 16.17 -12.94
N ALA A 158 -17.63 17.04 -13.67
CA ALA A 158 -16.97 17.94 -14.56
C ALA A 158 -15.96 18.64 -13.65
N THR A 159 -14.88 17.94 -13.33
CA THR A 159 -13.58 18.55 -13.43
C THR A 159 -13.66 19.26 -14.77
N PRO A 160 -13.65 20.61 -14.77
CA PRO A 160 -13.59 21.34 -16.01
C PRO A 160 -12.51 20.65 -16.85
N PRO A 161 -12.78 20.24 -18.09
CA PRO A 161 -11.78 19.63 -18.94
C PRO A 161 -10.55 20.55 -18.93
N GLY A 162 -9.50 20.16 -18.21
CA GLY A 162 -8.37 21.04 -17.92
C GLY A 162 -7.73 20.91 -16.53
N THR A 163 -8.44 20.51 -15.47
CA THR A 163 -7.78 20.32 -14.16
C THR A 163 -7.38 18.86 -13.97
N VAL A 164 -6.26 18.47 -14.59
CA VAL A 164 -5.56 17.23 -14.28
C VAL A 164 -5.24 17.25 -12.78
N HIS A 165 -5.88 16.40 -11.99
CA HIS A 165 -5.52 16.23 -10.59
C HIS A 165 -4.09 15.66 -10.54
N ARG A 166 -3.20 16.36 -9.84
CA ARG A 166 -1.77 16.05 -9.79
C ARG A 166 -1.47 15.44 -8.42
N GLY A 167 -1.06 14.18 -8.41
CA GLY A 167 -0.44 13.55 -7.24
C GLY A 167 1.07 13.76 -7.23
N ILE A 168 1.68 13.56 -6.07
CA ILE A 168 3.13 13.72 -5.85
C ILE A 168 3.76 12.33 -5.74
N LEU A 169 4.81 12.07 -6.52
CA LEU A 169 5.62 10.85 -6.41
C LEU A 169 6.98 11.15 -5.76
N VAL A 170 7.17 10.63 -4.56
CA VAL A 170 8.43 10.61 -3.83
C VAL A 170 9.15 9.29 -4.12
N CYS A 171 10.34 9.34 -4.71
CA CYS A 171 11.15 8.16 -4.98
C CYS A 171 12.24 8.01 -3.92
N VAL A 172 12.26 6.86 -3.25
CA VAL A 172 13.22 6.55 -2.19
C VAL A 172 14.02 5.31 -2.61
N PRO A 173 15.24 5.45 -3.17
CA PRO A 173 16.10 4.32 -3.50
C PRO A 173 16.59 3.60 -2.24
N LEU A 174 16.78 2.28 -2.33
CA LEU A 174 17.39 1.48 -1.26
C LEU A 174 18.92 1.59 -1.29
N SER A 175 19.52 1.71 -2.48
CA SER A 175 20.97 1.89 -2.63
C SER A 175 21.30 3.06 -3.54
N THR A 176 21.97 4.07 -2.98
CA THR A 176 22.48 5.20 -3.76
C THR A 176 23.53 4.79 -4.79
N GLN A 177 24.17 3.62 -4.65
CA GLN A 177 25.14 3.13 -5.62
C GLN A 177 24.46 2.59 -6.89
N ARG A 178 23.33 1.88 -6.75
CA ARG A 178 22.60 1.28 -7.88
C ARG A 178 21.84 2.31 -8.71
N ALA A 179 21.40 3.42 -8.09
CA ALA A 179 20.54 4.42 -8.71
C ALA A 179 21.23 5.37 -9.72
N THR A 180 22.46 5.14 -10.16
CA THR A 180 23.32 6.23 -10.70
C THR A 180 23.43 6.36 -12.21
N VAL A 181 23.24 5.31 -13.02
CA VAL A 181 23.54 5.40 -14.46
C VAL A 181 22.28 5.53 -15.33
N ASP A 182 21.16 4.90 -14.94
CA ASP A 182 19.96 4.83 -15.78
C ASP A 182 18.65 5.12 -15.02
N PHE A 183 18.72 5.73 -13.84
CA PHE A 183 17.52 6.01 -13.06
C PHE A 183 16.67 7.10 -13.75
N PRO A 184 15.38 6.86 -14.01
CA PRO A 184 14.56 7.79 -14.76
C PRO A 184 14.02 8.87 -13.83
N PHE A 185 14.86 9.84 -13.45
CA PHE A 185 14.49 10.94 -12.53
C PHE A 185 13.20 11.65 -12.94
N SER A 186 12.93 11.75 -14.25
CA SER A 186 11.70 12.31 -14.81
C SER A 186 10.40 11.61 -14.39
N GLN A 187 10.47 10.44 -13.73
CA GLN A 187 9.29 9.80 -13.15
C GLN A 187 8.97 10.34 -11.75
N CYS A 188 9.92 10.99 -11.07
CA CYS A 188 9.81 11.42 -9.68
C CYS A 188 9.57 12.93 -9.58
N ASP A 189 8.66 13.35 -8.69
CA ASP A 189 8.54 14.76 -8.30
C ASP A 189 9.59 15.10 -7.24
N VAL A 190 9.82 14.18 -6.30
CA VAL A 190 10.86 14.27 -5.28
C VAL A 190 11.71 13.01 -5.32
N PHE A 191 13.03 13.16 -5.27
CA PHE A 191 13.98 12.05 -5.15
C PHE A 191 14.76 12.20 -3.84
N VAL A 192 14.68 11.19 -2.97
CA VAL A 192 15.33 11.18 -1.65
C VAL A 192 16.66 10.43 -1.73
N ASP A 193 17.77 11.14 -1.83
CA ASP A 193 19.11 10.54 -1.94
C ASP A 193 19.74 10.33 -0.56
N GLY A 194 20.05 9.06 -0.26
CA GLY A 194 21.11 8.63 0.66
C GLY A 194 21.10 9.13 2.10
N GLU A 195 21.61 8.31 3.01
CA GLU A 195 21.84 8.77 4.38
C GLU A 195 23.00 9.78 4.44
N VAL A 196 22.72 10.90 5.07
CA VAL A 196 23.69 11.91 5.46
C VAL A 196 24.18 11.60 6.86
N GLU A 197 25.49 11.54 7.01
CA GLU A 197 26.14 11.40 8.32
C GLU A 197 26.50 12.78 8.86
N TYR A 198 25.98 13.07 10.05
CA TYR A 198 26.41 14.22 10.84
C TYR A 198 27.67 13.86 11.62
N LEU A 199 28.77 14.57 11.39
CA LEU A 199 30.00 14.41 12.14
C LEU A 199 30.11 15.50 13.22
N TYR A 200 30.65 15.11 14.39
CA TYR A 200 30.83 15.96 15.58
C TYR A 200 31.52 17.32 15.33
N ASN A 201 32.23 17.49 14.22
CA ASN A 201 32.90 18.74 13.86
C ASN A 201 32.01 19.74 13.11
N ASN A 202 30.67 19.62 13.19
CA ASN A 202 29.72 20.41 12.39
C ASN A 202 29.96 20.21 10.88
N VAL A 203 30.33 19.00 10.48
CA VAL A 203 30.51 18.66 9.07
C VAL A 203 29.42 17.67 8.69
N ILE A 204 28.62 18.07 7.72
CA ILE A 204 27.64 17.20 7.09
C ILE A 204 28.36 16.47 5.96
N LYS A 205 28.41 15.14 6.02
CA LYS A 205 28.94 14.31 4.92
C LYS A 205 27.83 13.43 4.38
N THR A 206 27.71 13.37 3.07
CA THR A 206 26.91 12.34 2.42
C THR A 206 27.69 11.02 2.48
N SER A 207 27.04 9.93 2.90
CA SER A 207 27.63 8.59 2.79
C SER A 207 27.82 8.17 1.33
N SER A 208 27.04 8.75 0.42
CA SER A 208 27.23 8.63 -1.03
C SER A 208 28.51 9.37 -1.45
N TYR A 209 29.39 8.67 -2.18
CA TYR A 209 30.60 9.22 -2.76
C TYR A 209 30.28 10.53 -3.51
N LYS A 210 30.86 11.66 -3.08
CA LYS A 210 30.72 12.98 -3.70
C LYS A 210 30.86 12.97 -5.22
N ALA A 211 31.62 12.02 -5.77
CA ALA A 211 31.90 11.88 -7.20
C ALA A 211 30.63 11.80 -8.09
N ASN A 212 29.49 11.32 -7.58
CA ASN A 212 28.27 11.19 -8.39
C ASN A 212 27.10 12.09 -7.96
N LEU A 213 27.22 12.87 -6.87
CA LEU A 213 26.11 13.72 -6.43
C LEU A 213 25.81 14.83 -7.44
N GLN A 214 26.84 15.49 -7.97
CA GLN A 214 26.66 16.60 -8.93
C GLN A 214 26.02 16.13 -10.26
N GLY A 215 26.41 14.96 -10.77
CA GLY A 215 25.80 14.38 -11.97
C GLY A 215 24.31 14.13 -11.78
N ARG A 216 23.93 13.50 -10.66
CA ARG A 216 22.53 13.25 -10.33
C ARG A 216 21.73 14.53 -10.10
N LEU A 217 22.33 15.54 -9.46
CA LEU A 217 21.68 16.85 -9.29
C LEU A 217 21.43 17.54 -10.62
N LEU A 218 22.37 17.44 -11.57
CA LEU A 218 22.19 18.00 -12.89
C LEU A 218 21.06 17.28 -13.64
N ASP A 219 21.06 15.94 -13.64
CA ASP A 219 20.00 15.14 -14.27
C ASP A 219 18.62 15.39 -13.64
N ALA A 220 18.55 15.49 -12.32
CA ALA A 220 17.32 15.82 -11.60
C ALA A 220 16.82 17.22 -11.95
N LYS A 221 17.71 18.23 -12.00
CA LYS A 221 17.35 19.61 -12.37
C LYS A 221 16.84 19.70 -13.80
N LEU A 222 17.46 18.98 -14.73
CA LEU A 222 17.00 18.91 -16.13
C LEU A 222 15.60 18.28 -16.25
N ASN A 223 15.24 17.41 -15.30
CA ASN A 223 13.95 16.71 -15.25
C ASN A 223 12.94 17.34 -14.27
N TRP A 224 13.25 18.52 -13.70
CA TRP A 224 12.42 19.21 -12.71
C TRP A 224 12.11 18.39 -11.45
N THR A 225 12.97 17.44 -11.11
CA THR A 225 12.86 16.62 -9.90
C THR A 225 13.48 17.35 -8.71
N CYS A 226 12.72 17.46 -7.62
CA CYS A 226 13.20 17.99 -6.36
C CYS A 226 14.13 16.97 -5.68
N PHE A 227 15.41 17.31 -5.53
CA PHE A 227 16.40 16.46 -4.89
C PHE A 227 16.49 16.78 -3.38
N VAL A 228 16.22 15.76 -2.58
CA VAL A 228 16.18 15.82 -1.11
C VAL A 228 17.19 14.83 -0.56
N VAL A 229 17.77 15.12 0.59
CA VAL A 229 18.74 14.23 1.26
C VAL A 229 18.16 13.64 2.54
N LEU A 230 18.51 12.39 2.86
CA LEU A 230 17.97 11.68 4.02
C LEU A 230 18.85 11.87 5.25
N LEU A 231 18.26 12.33 6.35
CA LEU A 231 18.89 12.48 7.64
C LEU A 231 18.27 11.51 8.64
N ASP A 232 19.08 10.66 9.26
CA ASP A 232 18.61 9.81 10.36
C ASP A 232 18.48 10.65 11.64
N ALA A 233 17.24 10.84 12.10
CA ALA A 233 16.94 11.63 13.28
C ALA A 233 17.64 11.10 14.53
N SER A 234 17.80 9.78 14.65
CA SER A 234 18.41 9.16 15.83
C SER A 234 19.89 9.51 15.96
N LYS A 235 20.63 9.51 14.84
CA LYS A 235 22.06 9.87 14.80
C LYS A 235 22.26 11.32 15.24
N VAL A 236 21.37 12.20 14.80
CA VAL A 236 21.43 13.63 15.14
C VAL A 236 21.03 13.86 16.60
N LEU A 237 19.83 13.45 16.99
CA LEU A 237 19.27 13.73 18.32
C LEU A 237 20.09 13.08 19.45
N ASN A 238 20.69 11.91 19.23
CA ASN A 238 21.57 11.27 20.22
C ASN A 238 22.94 11.96 20.33
N SER A 239 23.40 12.64 19.27
CA SER A 239 24.69 13.35 19.27
C SER A 239 24.60 14.77 19.82
N LEU A 240 23.39 15.34 19.86
CA LEU A 240 23.17 16.71 20.29
C LEU A 240 22.90 16.76 21.81
N PRO A 241 23.57 17.65 22.56
CA PRO A 241 23.11 18.04 23.88
C PRO A 241 21.68 18.56 23.77
N ASP A 242 20.81 18.26 24.75
CA ASP A 242 19.46 18.85 24.82
C ASP A 242 19.53 20.32 25.23
N SER A 243 20.12 21.14 24.36
CA SER A 243 20.24 22.58 24.47
C SER A 243 19.69 23.21 23.21
N ALA A 244 18.92 24.29 23.37
CA ALA A 244 18.39 25.05 22.23
C ALA A 244 19.51 25.56 21.31
N VAL A 245 20.63 25.99 21.89
CA VAL A 245 21.80 26.50 21.16
C VAL A 245 22.42 25.44 20.24
N ALA A 246 22.53 24.18 20.71
CA ALA A 246 23.05 23.10 19.87
C ALA A 246 22.10 22.77 18.72
N ARG A 247 20.78 22.79 18.96
CA ARG A 247 19.77 22.58 17.91
C ARG A 247 19.76 23.69 16.86
N GLU A 248 19.76 24.94 17.29
CA GLU A 248 19.84 26.11 16.40
C GLU A 248 21.10 26.06 15.52
N LYS A 249 22.25 25.72 16.11
CA LYS A 249 23.49 25.59 15.36
C LYS A 249 23.43 24.49 14.29
N ILE A 250 22.86 23.32 14.60
CA ILE A 250 22.76 22.26 13.60
C ILE A 250 21.74 22.58 12.52
N ILE A 251 20.63 23.25 12.87
CA ILE A 251 19.60 23.66 11.90
C ILE A 251 20.19 24.68 10.93
N SER A 252 20.90 25.69 11.43
CA SER A 252 21.61 26.66 10.61
C SER A 252 22.63 25.99 9.69
N LEU A 253 23.40 25.02 10.21
CA LEU A 253 24.34 24.24 9.42
C LEU A 253 23.65 23.45 8.29
N ILE A 254 22.57 22.74 8.59
CA ILE A 254 21.78 21.97 7.62
C ILE A 254 21.25 22.91 6.54
N THR A 255 20.60 24.00 6.91
CA THR A 255 19.99 24.93 5.95
C THR A 255 21.02 25.58 5.04
N ASN A 256 22.16 26.03 5.60
CA ASN A 256 23.25 26.59 4.79
C ASN A 256 23.85 25.55 3.84
N TRP A 257 23.99 24.31 4.30
CA TRP A 257 24.48 23.22 3.47
C TRP A 257 23.52 22.86 2.33
N LEU A 258 22.22 22.73 2.60
CA LEU A 258 21.19 22.50 1.57
C LEU A 258 21.25 23.57 0.48
N SER A 259 21.33 24.84 0.86
CA SER A 259 21.46 25.97 -0.06
C SER A 259 22.75 25.90 -0.89
N THR A 260 23.88 25.62 -0.24
CA THR A 260 25.20 25.54 -0.89
C THR A 260 25.26 24.42 -1.94
N GLU A 261 24.68 23.26 -1.64
CA GLU A 261 24.64 22.12 -2.57
C GLU A 261 23.51 22.24 -3.61
N GLY A 262 22.64 23.25 -3.48
CA GLY A 262 21.48 23.44 -4.37
C GLY A 262 20.45 22.31 -4.23
N LEU A 263 20.31 21.76 -3.02
CA LEU A 263 19.29 20.79 -2.64
C LEU A 263 17.98 21.51 -2.35
N CYS A 264 16.86 20.86 -2.67
CA CYS A 264 15.55 21.48 -2.55
C CYS A 264 14.80 21.07 -1.27
N GLY A 265 15.39 20.22 -0.43
CA GLY A 265 14.80 19.86 0.85
C GLY A 265 15.58 18.85 1.67
N LEU A 266 15.02 18.49 2.82
CA LEU A 266 15.50 17.49 3.76
C LEU A 266 14.42 16.43 4.03
N ALA A 267 14.81 15.16 3.98
CA ALA A 267 14.00 14.07 4.48
C ALA A 267 14.58 13.63 5.82
N VAL A 268 13.75 13.43 6.82
CA VAL A 268 14.14 12.98 8.15
C VAL A 268 13.58 11.57 8.35
N LYS A 269 14.42 10.57 8.60
CA LYS A 269 14.01 9.20 8.89
C LYS A 269 14.07 8.95 10.39
N GLU A 270 12.99 8.41 10.93
CA GLU A 270 12.97 7.83 12.27
C GLU A 270 13.28 6.33 12.18
N THR A 271 14.48 5.92 12.61
CA THR A 271 14.92 4.51 12.54
C THR A 271 14.50 3.68 13.75
N ALA A 272 14.24 4.32 14.90
CA ALA A 272 13.76 3.65 16.11
C ALA A 272 12.85 4.56 16.94
N SER A 273 11.73 4.03 17.45
CA SER A 273 10.78 4.73 18.35
C SER A 273 11.39 5.09 19.73
N THR A 274 12.70 4.84 19.92
CA THR A 274 13.42 5.15 21.16
C THR A 274 13.54 6.66 21.40
N GLN A 275 13.39 7.49 20.35
CA GLN A 275 13.43 8.93 20.51
C GLN A 275 12.15 9.44 21.18
N PRO A 276 12.26 10.29 22.24
CA PRO A 276 11.10 10.96 22.80
C PRO A 276 10.39 11.78 21.73
N VAL A 277 9.08 11.56 21.56
CA VAL A 277 8.23 12.29 20.59
C VAL A 277 8.45 13.80 20.68
N LYS A 278 8.56 14.32 21.91
CA LYS A 278 8.76 15.76 22.17
C LYS A 278 10.07 16.30 21.59
N SER A 279 11.16 15.54 21.68
CA SER A 279 12.46 15.97 21.16
C SER A 279 12.46 16.02 19.64
N LEU A 280 11.89 14.99 19.00
CA LEU A 280 11.75 14.94 17.55
C LEU A 280 10.78 16.02 17.04
N ALA A 281 9.60 16.16 17.65
CA ALA A 281 8.63 17.20 17.32
C ALA A 281 9.24 18.60 17.41
N LYS A 282 9.99 18.88 18.49
CA LYS A 282 10.67 20.17 18.67
C LYS A 282 11.73 20.41 17.61
N PHE A 283 12.54 19.40 17.28
CA PHE A 283 13.53 19.50 16.20
C PHE A 283 12.88 19.78 14.84
N LEU A 284 11.81 19.04 14.50
CA LEU A 284 11.06 19.25 13.26
C LEU A 284 10.38 20.63 13.22
N GLN A 285 9.88 21.11 14.35
CA GLN A 285 9.30 22.45 14.47
C GLN A 285 10.34 23.54 14.20
N GLU A 286 11.49 23.48 14.88
CA GLU A 286 12.57 24.44 14.72
C GLU A 286 13.09 24.44 13.27
N LEU A 287 13.21 23.27 12.65
CA LEU A 287 13.61 23.13 11.24
C LEU A 287 12.57 23.69 10.27
N SER A 288 11.28 23.40 10.49
CA SER A 288 10.17 23.90 9.65
C SER A 288 10.06 25.43 9.70
N ASN A 289 10.27 26.02 10.89
CA ASN A 289 10.32 27.48 11.05
C ASN A 289 11.48 28.08 10.24
N GLU A 290 12.71 27.54 10.39
CA GLU A 290 13.88 28.00 9.63
C GLU A 290 13.66 27.88 8.11
N PHE A 291 13.06 26.78 7.64
CA PHE A 291 12.77 26.59 6.22
C PHE A 291 11.76 27.60 5.69
N SER A 292 10.76 27.97 6.51
CA SER A 292 9.72 28.93 6.14
C SER A 292 10.25 30.36 5.94
N GLU A 293 11.42 30.69 6.50
CA GLU A 293 12.08 32.00 6.34
C GLU A 293 12.96 32.08 5.08
N ARG A 294 13.14 30.98 4.34
CA ARG A 294 14.02 30.90 3.17
C ARG A 294 13.25 31.04 1.86
N ASP A 295 13.92 31.60 0.86
CA ASP A 295 13.43 31.67 -0.52
C ASP A 295 14.51 31.12 -1.49
N PRO A 296 14.26 29.99 -2.17
CA PRO A 296 13.06 29.15 -2.08
C PRO A 296 12.96 28.39 -0.75
N LYS A 297 11.73 28.18 -0.26
CA LYS A 297 11.42 27.35 0.92
C LYS A 297 11.84 25.90 0.65
N PRO A 298 12.78 25.31 1.42
CA PRO A 298 13.12 23.90 1.30
C PRO A 298 11.96 23.00 1.74
N ILE A 299 11.81 21.85 1.09
CA ILE A 299 10.82 20.83 1.46
C ILE A 299 11.29 20.04 2.67
N LEU A 300 10.41 19.83 3.65
CA LEU A 300 10.63 18.94 4.77
C LEU A 300 9.78 17.68 4.65
N ILE A 301 10.42 16.51 4.59
CA ILE A 301 9.76 15.20 4.56
C ILE A 301 10.07 14.46 5.87
N LEU A 302 9.07 13.86 6.50
CA LEU A 302 9.26 12.93 7.61
C LEU A 302 8.93 11.51 7.15
N LEU A 303 9.89 10.58 7.24
CA LEU A 303 9.70 9.16 7.06
C LEU A 303 9.55 8.53 8.45
N VAL A 304 8.34 8.07 8.76
CA VAL A 304 8.00 7.47 10.05
C VAL A 304 7.31 6.13 9.85
N SER A 305 7.58 5.18 10.74
CA SER A 305 6.89 3.89 10.76
C SER A 305 5.39 4.10 10.91
N ALA A 306 4.60 3.48 10.04
CA ALA A 306 3.15 3.51 10.15
C ALA A 306 2.60 2.62 11.29
N PHE A 307 3.49 1.96 12.04
CA PHE A 307 3.18 1.24 13.28
C PHE A 307 3.26 2.13 14.52
N GLU A 308 3.67 3.39 14.40
CA GLU A 308 3.70 4.31 15.55
C GLU A 308 2.28 4.58 16.09
N PRO A 309 2.15 4.85 17.40
CA PRO A 309 0.88 5.25 17.99
C PRO A 309 0.28 6.45 17.26
N GLU A 310 -1.03 6.44 17.03
CA GLU A 310 -1.73 7.51 16.32
C GLU A 310 -1.52 8.90 16.96
N SER A 311 -1.45 8.97 18.29
CA SER A 311 -1.15 10.20 19.02
C SER A 311 0.23 10.77 18.69
N ARG A 312 1.23 9.89 18.49
CA ARG A 312 2.57 10.28 18.05
C ARG A 312 2.53 10.78 16.61
N LEU A 313 1.88 10.03 15.71
CA LEU A 313 1.75 10.44 14.31
C LEU A 313 1.07 11.80 14.17
N LYS A 314 -0.01 12.06 14.93
CA LYS A 314 -0.71 13.35 14.98
C LYS A 314 0.17 14.50 15.47
N GLU A 315 1.09 14.23 16.39
CA GLU A 315 2.02 15.26 16.88
C GLU A 315 3.07 15.58 15.82
N LEU A 316 3.68 14.54 15.22
CA LEU A 316 4.74 14.70 14.24
C LEU A 316 4.25 15.24 12.88
N SER A 317 3.00 14.97 12.50
CA SER A 317 2.42 15.39 11.22
C SER A 317 2.20 16.91 11.09
N LYS A 318 2.45 17.69 12.15
CA LYS A 318 2.21 19.14 12.17
C LYS A 318 3.29 19.97 11.46
N TYR A 319 4.49 19.40 11.32
CA TYR A 319 5.70 20.15 10.96
C TYR A 319 6.22 19.90 9.54
N PRO A 320 6.21 18.65 8.99
CA PRO A 320 6.74 18.40 7.65
C PRO A 320 5.72 18.81 6.57
N ASP A 321 6.21 19.15 5.38
CA ASP A 321 5.38 19.32 4.19
C ASP A 321 4.81 17.96 3.73
N PHE A 322 5.60 16.89 3.87
CA PHE A 322 5.18 15.52 3.58
C PHE A 322 5.45 14.56 4.73
N LEU A 323 4.43 13.77 5.09
CA LEU A 323 4.54 12.68 6.04
C LEU A 323 4.48 11.35 5.28
N VAL A 324 5.62 10.69 5.14
CA VAL A 324 5.73 9.38 4.51
C VAL A 324 5.59 8.30 5.57
N LEU A 325 4.46 7.60 5.50
CA LEU A 325 4.15 6.46 6.36
C LEU A 325 4.86 5.22 5.81
N THR A 326 5.96 4.80 6.43
CA THR A 326 6.76 3.64 5.97
C THR A 326 6.17 2.34 6.52
N ASN A 327 6.14 1.32 5.66
CA ASN A 327 5.80 -0.05 6.07
C ASN A 327 7.06 -0.87 6.43
N GLU A 328 8.23 -0.23 6.48
CA GLU A 328 9.48 -0.89 6.86
C GLU A 328 9.41 -1.33 8.32
N VAL A 329 9.40 -2.63 8.55
CA VAL A 329 9.64 -3.18 9.89
C VAL A 329 11.12 -2.97 10.18
N PRO A 330 11.49 -2.40 11.34
CA PRO A 330 12.88 -2.30 11.73
C PRO A 330 13.55 -3.68 11.60
N ASN A 331 14.72 -3.73 10.95
CA ASN A 331 15.51 -4.95 10.67
C ASN A 331 15.99 -5.72 11.93
N GLU A 332 15.45 -5.42 13.11
CA GLU A 332 15.92 -5.92 14.40
C GLU A 332 15.31 -7.27 14.82
N SER A 333 14.34 -7.79 14.06
CA SER A 333 13.84 -9.14 14.29
C SER A 333 14.89 -10.16 13.85
N LYS A 334 15.65 -10.71 14.81
CA LYS A 334 16.54 -11.88 14.60
C LYS A 334 15.80 -13.06 13.96
N ASP A 335 14.49 -13.11 14.16
CA ASP A 335 13.61 -14.06 13.51
C ASP A 335 13.15 -13.44 12.19
N CYS A 336 13.75 -13.88 11.08
CA CYS A 336 13.15 -13.66 9.78
C CYS A 336 11.73 -14.22 9.85
N LYS A 337 10.73 -13.36 9.70
CA LYS A 337 9.34 -13.78 9.50
C LYS A 337 8.98 -13.40 8.08
N LEU A 338 8.13 -14.20 7.45
CA LEU A 338 7.54 -13.81 6.18
C LEU A 338 6.81 -12.49 6.40
N HIS A 339 7.43 -11.36 6.00
CA HIS A 339 6.77 -10.06 5.99
C HIS A 339 5.82 -10.05 4.79
N GLY A 340 4.75 -10.81 4.97
CA GLY A 340 3.48 -10.56 4.36
C GLY A 340 2.60 -10.03 5.48
N THR A 341 1.99 -8.90 5.23
CA THR A 341 0.56 -8.67 5.50
C THR A 341 -0.36 -9.92 5.35
N MET A 342 0.13 -10.96 4.66
CA MET A 342 -0.42 -12.31 4.48
C MET A 342 -0.66 -13.01 5.82
N THR A 343 -1.93 -13.29 6.10
CA THR A 343 -2.46 -14.19 7.15
C THR A 343 -2.61 -13.62 8.55
N ALA A 344 -3.88 -13.59 8.99
CA ALA A 344 -4.24 -13.83 10.39
C ALA A 344 -3.61 -15.16 10.79
N THR A 345 -2.97 -15.26 11.94
CA THR A 345 -3.76 -15.79 13.04
C THR A 345 -3.42 -15.30 14.46
N THR A 346 -2.32 -14.61 14.78
CA THR A 346 -2.16 -14.13 16.19
C THR A 346 -1.21 -12.93 16.38
N ASP A 347 -1.68 -12.04 17.27
CA ASP A 347 -1.05 -10.94 18.01
C ASP A 347 -0.38 -9.76 17.28
N VAL A 348 -1.18 -8.68 17.14
CA VAL A 348 -0.92 -7.23 17.38
C VAL A 348 0.23 -6.53 16.65
N ALA A 349 1.24 -7.23 16.12
CA ALA A 349 2.34 -6.62 15.37
C ALA A 349 2.33 -7.12 13.92
N LEU A 350 2.30 -6.17 12.97
CA LEU A 350 2.53 -6.34 11.53
C LEU A 350 1.32 -6.70 10.66
N LYS A 351 0.32 -5.81 10.64
CA LYS A 351 -0.60 -5.68 9.50
C LYS A 351 -0.89 -4.22 9.20
N LEU A 352 -0.06 -3.60 8.37
CA LEU A 352 -0.52 -2.42 7.63
C LEU A 352 -1.29 -2.91 6.42
N SER A 353 -2.56 -3.20 6.64
CA SER A 353 -3.51 -3.30 5.55
C SER A 353 -3.65 -1.93 4.90
N MET A 354 -4.01 -1.92 3.61
CA MET A 354 -4.39 -0.69 2.91
C MET A 354 -5.42 0.12 3.72
N SER A 355 -6.34 -0.56 4.42
CA SER A 355 -7.32 0.09 5.29
C SER A 355 -6.70 0.90 6.44
N ARG A 356 -5.64 0.43 7.10
CA ARG A 356 -4.98 1.20 8.18
C ARG A 356 -4.28 2.44 7.63
N LEU A 357 -3.64 2.33 6.46
CA LEU A 357 -3.03 3.49 5.81
C LEU A 357 -4.08 4.54 5.42
N LEU A 358 -5.23 4.10 4.90
CA LEU A 358 -6.35 5.00 4.60
C LEU A 358 -6.90 5.64 5.89
N GLU A 359 -7.11 4.86 6.95
CA GLU A 359 -7.58 5.35 8.25
C GLU A 359 -6.62 6.39 8.85
N LEU A 360 -5.31 6.12 8.83
CA LEU A 360 -4.29 7.07 9.27
C LEU A 360 -4.28 8.33 8.39
N SER A 361 -4.45 8.18 7.08
CA SER A 361 -4.51 9.32 6.15
C SER A 361 -5.74 10.20 6.40
N ASP A 362 -6.90 9.60 6.74
CA ASP A 362 -8.08 10.36 7.15
C ASP A 362 -7.86 11.10 8.47
N THR A 363 -7.23 10.41 9.41
CA THR A 363 -7.05 10.86 10.79
C THR A 363 -6.03 11.98 10.90
N LEU A 364 -4.93 11.88 10.15
CA LEU A 364 -3.86 12.88 10.11
C LEU A 364 -4.24 14.11 9.27
N GLY A 365 -5.37 14.02 8.56
CA GLY A 365 -6.06 15.14 7.95
C GLY A 365 -5.53 15.52 6.57
N SER A 366 -6.39 16.20 5.82
CA SER A 366 -6.18 16.66 4.43
C SER A 366 -5.19 17.81 4.28
N ARG A 367 -4.37 18.13 5.28
CA ARG A 367 -3.36 19.21 5.23
C ARG A 367 -2.18 18.93 4.27
N GLY A 368 -2.36 18.00 3.33
CA GLY A 368 -1.65 18.02 2.05
C GLY A 368 -0.37 17.18 1.97
N GLY A 369 0.00 16.45 3.02
CA GLY A 369 1.34 15.83 3.08
C GLY A 369 1.40 14.31 3.22
N VAL A 370 0.31 13.60 3.57
CA VAL A 370 0.44 12.17 3.87
C VAL A 370 0.68 11.37 2.60
N CYS A 371 1.83 10.69 2.54
CA CYS A 371 2.22 9.87 1.41
C CYS A 371 1.96 8.39 1.69
N PHE A 372 1.18 7.75 0.80
CA PHE A 372 1.03 6.31 0.75
C PHE A 372 2.35 5.67 0.32
N SER A 373 2.93 4.76 1.12
CA SER A 373 4.15 4.07 0.72
C SER A 373 3.86 2.75 -0.01
N THR A 374 4.68 2.48 -1.02
CA THR A 374 4.75 1.20 -1.71
C THR A 374 6.22 0.85 -1.94
N THR A 375 6.52 -0.45 -2.02
CA THR A 375 7.89 -0.95 -2.21
C THR A 375 8.03 -1.55 -3.60
N LEU A 376 9.03 -1.12 -4.35
CA LEU A 376 9.39 -1.69 -5.64
C LEU A 376 10.51 -2.74 -5.51
N ALA A 377 10.99 -3.01 -4.29
CA ALA A 377 11.86 -4.16 -4.04
C ALA A 377 11.08 -5.48 -4.15
N VAL A 378 11.79 -6.57 -4.42
CA VAL A 378 11.29 -7.93 -4.22
C VAL A 378 11.90 -8.49 -2.95
N TYR A 379 11.06 -8.95 -2.03
CA TYR A 379 11.51 -9.64 -0.84
C TYR A 379 11.60 -11.13 -1.11
N ARG A 380 12.82 -11.66 -1.08
CA ARG A 380 13.10 -13.09 -1.23
C ARG A 380 13.34 -13.71 0.13
N TYR A 381 12.44 -14.61 0.51
CA TYR A 381 12.53 -15.38 1.74
C TYR A 381 13.04 -16.77 1.46
N ARG A 382 13.90 -17.29 2.34
CA ARG A 382 14.31 -18.70 2.37
C ARG A 382 13.54 -19.43 3.47
N LEU A 383 12.73 -20.41 3.09
CA LEU A 383 11.84 -21.14 4.00
C LEU A 383 12.58 -22.23 4.78
N HIS A 384 12.04 -22.60 5.95
CA HIS A 384 12.40 -23.85 6.61
C HIS A 384 11.75 -25.04 5.88
N GLN A 385 12.37 -26.24 5.93
CA GLN A 385 11.82 -27.42 5.26
C GLN A 385 10.47 -27.83 5.89
N GLY A 386 9.46 -28.10 5.06
CA GLY A 386 8.15 -28.58 5.51
C GLY A 386 7.16 -27.49 5.93
N LEU A 387 7.50 -26.22 5.71
CA LEU A 387 6.73 -25.04 6.09
C LEU A 387 6.37 -24.25 4.81
N HIS A 388 5.07 -23.99 4.62
CA HIS A 388 4.49 -23.48 3.37
C HIS A 388 3.46 -22.34 3.57
N GLY A 389 3.28 -21.86 4.79
CA GLY A 389 2.28 -20.86 5.17
C GLY A 389 2.89 -19.48 5.44
N ALA A 390 2.11 -18.43 5.22
CA ALA A 390 2.47 -17.10 5.69
C ALA A 390 2.46 -17.02 7.24
N GLY A 391 3.22 -16.09 7.80
CA GLY A 391 3.44 -15.97 9.25
C GLY A 391 4.50 -16.95 9.82
N GLU A 392 4.96 -17.91 9.03
CA GLU A 392 6.04 -18.83 9.42
C GLU A 392 7.39 -18.12 9.52
N SER A 393 8.28 -18.67 10.36
CA SER A 393 9.67 -18.24 10.39
C SER A 393 10.37 -18.62 9.08
N CYS A 394 11.19 -17.71 8.59
CA CYS A 394 12.12 -17.92 7.51
C CYS A 394 13.55 -17.97 8.06
N ARG A 395 14.46 -18.54 7.27
CA ARG A 395 15.88 -18.58 7.61
C ARG A 395 16.58 -17.26 7.29
N ARG A 396 16.12 -16.59 6.24
CA ARG A 396 16.74 -15.40 5.69
C ARG A 396 15.75 -14.66 4.80
N MET A 397 15.76 -13.34 4.90
CA MET A 397 15.10 -12.42 3.98
C MET A 397 16.20 -11.61 3.27
N VAL A 398 16.04 -11.42 1.96
CA VAL A 398 16.93 -10.59 1.14
C VAL A 398 16.09 -9.76 0.20
N GLU A 399 16.38 -8.47 0.14
CA GLU A 399 15.84 -7.57 -0.87
C GLU A 399 16.61 -7.74 -2.19
N THR A 400 15.89 -7.86 -3.30
CA THR A 400 16.47 -8.02 -4.63
C THR A 400 15.69 -7.17 -5.64
N THR A 401 16.28 -6.87 -6.79
CA THR A 401 15.58 -6.15 -7.86
C THR A 401 14.50 -7.04 -8.47
N PHE A 402 13.48 -6.42 -9.07
CA PHE A 402 12.45 -7.17 -9.79
C PHE A 402 13.00 -7.92 -11.00
N GLY A 403 14.00 -7.32 -11.66
CA GLY A 403 14.80 -7.98 -12.68
C GLY A 403 15.59 -9.17 -12.15
N GLU A 404 16.26 -9.08 -11.01
CA GLU A 404 17.01 -10.22 -10.46
C GLU A 404 16.08 -11.36 -10.01
N ALA A 405 14.90 -11.01 -9.49
CA ALA A 405 13.94 -11.99 -9.01
C ALA A 405 13.28 -12.81 -10.13
N CYS A 406 13.14 -12.24 -11.34
CA CYS A 406 12.34 -12.78 -12.46
C CYS A 406 11.06 -13.47 -11.97
N PRO A 407 10.13 -12.75 -11.30
CA PRO A 407 8.91 -13.37 -10.83
C PRO A 407 8.17 -14.04 -12.00
N PRO A 408 7.58 -15.24 -11.79
CA PRO A 408 6.96 -16.04 -12.85
C PRO A 408 5.81 -15.27 -13.51
N GLU A 409 5.31 -15.74 -14.64
CA GLU A 409 4.17 -15.09 -15.32
C GLU A 409 2.91 -15.05 -14.43
N GLU A 410 1.94 -14.22 -14.81
CA GLU A 410 0.74 -13.92 -13.99
C GLU A 410 -0.05 -15.18 -13.58
N SER A 411 0.03 -16.27 -14.35
CA SER A 411 -0.68 -17.54 -14.07
C SER A 411 -0.26 -18.23 -12.77
N ASP A 412 1.00 -18.06 -12.37
CA ASP A 412 1.60 -18.79 -11.25
C ASP A 412 1.72 -17.93 -9.99
N ARG A 413 1.13 -16.73 -10.02
CA ARG A 413 1.15 -15.77 -8.93
C ARG A 413 -0.11 -15.91 -8.09
N LEU A 414 0.09 -15.83 -6.79
CA LEU A 414 -0.99 -15.63 -5.85
C LEU A 414 -1.02 -14.15 -5.46
N VAL A 415 -2.23 -13.63 -5.28
CA VAL A 415 -2.43 -12.24 -4.84
C VAL A 415 -3.07 -12.30 -3.47
N GLU A 416 -2.42 -11.68 -2.50
CA GLU A 416 -3.02 -11.47 -1.19
C GLU A 416 -4.00 -10.30 -1.27
N VAL A 417 -5.25 -10.47 -0.86
CA VAL A 417 -6.27 -9.43 -1.08
C VAL A 417 -6.29 -8.34 0.01
N SER A 418 -6.08 -8.67 1.29
CA SER A 418 -5.87 -7.68 2.37
C SER A 418 -4.67 -6.77 2.06
N SER A 419 -3.66 -7.48 1.59
CA SER A 419 -2.50 -7.07 0.83
C SER A 419 -2.63 -6.06 -0.26
N MET A 420 -3.38 -6.54 -1.23
CA MET A 420 -3.13 -6.33 -2.63
C MET A 420 -1.67 -6.60 -3.04
N THR A 421 -0.87 -7.44 -2.35
CA THR A 421 0.53 -7.74 -2.74
C THR A 421 0.61 -9.08 -3.47
N SER A 422 1.46 -9.16 -4.50
CA SER A 422 1.71 -10.39 -5.25
C SER A 422 2.79 -11.24 -4.58
N TYR A 423 2.63 -12.56 -4.63
CA TYR A 423 3.65 -13.49 -4.16
C TYR A 423 3.68 -14.77 -4.98
N THR A 424 4.84 -15.43 -4.96
CA THR A 424 5.02 -16.78 -5.45
C THR A 424 5.91 -17.54 -4.48
N TYR A 425 5.79 -18.87 -4.44
CA TYR A 425 6.66 -19.67 -3.59
C TYR A 425 6.93 -21.03 -4.21
N ASN A 426 8.02 -21.64 -3.76
CA ASN A 426 8.36 -23.03 -3.99
C ASN A 426 8.77 -23.68 -2.66
N LYS A 427 9.24 -24.93 -2.70
CA LYS A 427 9.63 -25.70 -1.50
C LYS A 427 10.69 -25.03 -0.61
N THR A 428 11.41 -24.04 -1.12
CA THR A 428 12.60 -23.46 -0.45
C THR A 428 12.57 -21.95 -0.37
N HIS A 429 11.75 -21.28 -1.17
CA HIS A 429 11.74 -19.83 -1.28
C HIS A 429 10.33 -19.29 -1.45
N MET A 430 10.11 -18.09 -0.95
CA MET A 430 8.96 -17.25 -1.26
C MET A 430 9.46 -15.91 -1.79
N LEU A 431 8.80 -15.38 -2.81
CA LEU A 431 9.00 -14.03 -3.31
C LEU A 431 7.72 -13.24 -3.00
N ALA A 432 7.85 -12.11 -2.30
CA ALA A 432 6.78 -11.14 -2.14
C ALA A 432 7.17 -9.85 -2.86
N PHE A 433 6.27 -9.31 -3.67
CA PHE A 433 6.56 -8.16 -4.51
C PHE A 433 5.31 -7.41 -4.95
N GLU A 434 5.51 -6.18 -5.37
CA GLU A 434 4.53 -5.43 -6.13
C GLU A 434 4.74 -5.66 -7.62
N ASP A 435 3.66 -5.92 -8.36
CA ASP A 435 3.63 -5.89 -9.82
C ASP A 435 2.72 -4.76 -10.32
N GLN A 436 2.65 -4.57 -11.64
CA GLN A 436 1.88 -3.48 -12.25
C GLN A 436 0.39 -3.57 -11.90
N ARG A 437 -0.12 -4.79 -11.65
CA ARG A 437 -1.51 -5.02 -11.30
C ARG A 437 -1.75 -4.69 -9.83
N SER A 438 -0.93 -5.20 -8.91
CA SER A 438 -1.04 -4.87 -7.48
C SER A 438 -0.96 -3.36 -7.24
N LEU A 439 0.02 -2.70 -7.86
CA LEU A 439 0.22 -1.26 -7.77
C LEU A 439 -1.00 -0.50 -8.29
N ARG A 440 -1.55 -0.91 -9.44
CA ARG A 440 -2.74 -0.26 -9.99
C ARG A 440 -3.91 -0.34 -9.02
N ILE A 441 -4.20 -1.51 -8.45
CA ILE A 441 -5.32 -1.67 -7.51
C ILE A 441 -5.10 -0.82 -6.25
N LYS A 442 -3.88 -0.84 -5.67
CA LYS A 442 -3.54 -0.01 -4.49
C LYS A 442 -3.71 1.47 -4.78
N MET A 443 -3.17 1.93 -5.91
CA MET A 443 -3.19 3.32 -6.33
C MET A 443 -4.60 3.80 -6.69
N GLU A 444 -5.38 3.02 -7.44
CA GLU A 444 -6.78 3.36 -7.75
C GLU A 444 -7.61 3.43 -6.46
N THR A 445 -7.41 2.49 -5.54
CA THR A 445 -8.06 2.51 -4.23
C THR A 445 -7.68 3.78 -3.45
N PHE A 446 -6.39 4.10 -3.36
CA PHE A 446 -5.88 5.30 -2.69
C PHE A 446 -6.41 6.59 -3.33
N LEU A 447 -6.26 6.74 -4.65
CA LEU A 447 -6.62 7.95 -5.39
C LEU A 447 -8.13 8.14 -5.50
N SER A 448 -8.94 7.08 -5.38
CA SER A 448 -10.39 7.20 -5.25
C SER A 448 -10.81 7.97 -3.99
N ARG A 449 -9.98 7.93 -2.94
CA ARG A 449 -10.18 8.65 -1.68
C ARG A 449 -9.40 9.96 -1.61
N TYR A 450 -8.18 9.99 -2.16
CA TYR A 450 -7.27 11.14 -2.14
C TYR A 450 -6.84 11.53 -3.55
N GLN A 451 -7.68 12.32 -4.23
CA GLN A 451 -7.45 12.72 -5.63
C GLN A 451 -6.12 13.48 -5.87
N ARG A 452 -5.53 14.09 -4.83
CA ARG A 452 -4.23 14.76 -4.86
C ARG A 452 -3.24 14.09 -3.90
N GLY A 453 -3.33 12.77 -3.79
CA GLY A 453 -2.53 12.00 -2.87
C GLY A 453 -1.03 12.06 -3.18
N CYS A 454 -0.23 11.94 -2.14
CA CYS A 454 1.21 11.70 -2.26
C CYS A 454 1.48 10.20 -2.20
N VAL A 455 2.48 9.73 -2.95
CA VAL A 455 2.92 8.32 -2.96
C VAL A 455 4.43 8.27 -2.83
N ALA A 456 4.93 7.42 -1.94
CA ALA A 456 6.34 7.15 -1.76
C ALA A 456 6.70 5.75 -2.31
N ALA A 457 7.55 5.70 -3.35
CA ALA A 457 8.07 4.48 -3.94
C ALA A 457 9.43 4.12 -3.33
N PHE A 458 9.42 3.23 -2.34
CA PHE A 458 10.62 2.67 -1.73
C PHE A 458 11.29 1.65 -2.64
N GLY A 459 12.62 1.60 -2.64
CA GLY A 459 13.38 0.77 -3.57
C GLY A 459 13.11 1.15 -5.03
N ALA A 460 12.94 2.43 -5.34
CA ALA A 460 12.66 2.86 -6.71
C ALA A 460 13.74 2.41 -7.71
N ASP A 461 15.00 2.30 -7.25
CA ASP A 461 16.15 1.77 -7.97
C ASP A 461 16.11 0.24 -8.18
N MET A 462 15.24 -0.47 -7.46
CA MET A 462 15.03 -1.92 -7.57
C MET A 462 14.02 -2.29 -8.67
N ASP A 463 13.42 -1.32 -9.35
CA ASP A 463 12.55 -1.52 -10.52
C ASP A 463 13.33 -1.61 -11.84
N THR A 464 14.50 -2.22 -11.81
CA THR A 464 15.31 -2.46 -13.01
C THR A 464 14.92 -3.76 -13.68
N ALA A 465 15.02 -3.79 -15.01
CA ALA A 465 15.05 -5.06 -15.72
C ALA A 465 16.45 -5.65 -15.55
N ALA A 466 16.54 -6.94 -15.24
CA ALA A 466 17.81 -7.66 -15.39
C ALA A 466 17.93 -8.09 -16.85
N SER A 467 19.16 -8.25 -17.32
CA SER A 467 19.45 -8.83 -18.63
C SER A 467 18.78 -10.20 -18.87
N ASN A 468 18.39 -10.88 -17.79
CA ASN A 468 17.96 -12.28 -17.83
C ASN A 468 16.44 -12.47 -17.79
N CYS A 469 15.62 -11.46 -17.46
CA CYS A 469 14.18 -11.57 -17.64
C CYS A 469 13.77 -10.95 -18.97
N THR A 470 13.38 -11.76 -19.94
CA THR A 470 13.00 -11.30 -21.28
C THR A 470 11.70 -10.48 -21.29
N SER A 471 10.89 -10.58 -20.23
CA SER A 471 9.56 -9.97 -20.14
C SER A 471 9.51 -8.63 -19.40
N THR A 472 10.57 -8.23 -18.68
CA THR A 472 10.51 -7.03 -17.83
C THR A 472 11.10 -5.82 -18.52
N LYS A 473 10.35 -4.70 -18.53
CA LYS A 473 10.84 -3.42 -19.02
C LYS A 473 11.44 -2.62 -17.86
N HIS A 474 12.52 -1.90 -18.13
CA HIS A 474 13.13 -1.01 -17.14
C HIS A 474 12.12 0.01 -16.60
N PHE A 475 12.01 0.05 -15.26
CA PHE A 475 11.21 0.98 -14.48
C PHE A 475 9.72 0.98 -14.83
N GLU A 476 9.16 -0.17 -15.23
CA GLU A 476 7.76 -0.25 -15.65
C GLU A 476 6.76 -0.02 -14.50
N ARG A 477 7.08 -0.50 -13.29
CA ARG A 477 6.23 -0.29 -12.11
C ARG A 477 6.29 1.16 -11.65
N LEU A 478 7.47 1.77 -11.67
CA LEU A 478 7.65 3.20 -11.38
C LEU A 478 6.90 4.08 -12.40
N LYS A 479 6.99 3.75 -13.70
CA LYS A 479 6.20 4.40 -14.76
C LYS A 479 4.70 4.22 -14.56
N THR A 480 4.27 3.06 -14.04
CA THR A 480 2.87 2.80 -13.70
C THR A 480 2.39 3.72 -12.58
N LEU A 481 3.17 3.88 -11.51
CA LEU A 481 2.87 4.85 -10.44
C LEU A 481 2.75 6.27 -10.97
N ARG A 482 3.73 6.72 -11.77
CA ARG A 482 3.71 8.05 -12.40
C ARG A 482 2.50 8.26 -13.28
N ALA A 483 2.13 7.27 -14.10
CA ALA A 483 0.98 7.36 -14.99
C ALA A 483 -0.33 7.52 -14.22
N LEU A 484 -0.48 6.81 -13.09
CA LEU A 484 -1.67 6.87 -12.24
C LEU A 484 -1.80 8.21 -11.49
N LEU A 485 -0.68 8.85 -11.14
CA LEU A 485 -0.65 10.17 -10.49
C LEU A 485 -0.82 11.34 -11.49
N GLY A 486 -0.93 11.06 -12.79
CA GLY A 486 -0.86 12.05 -13.88
C GLY A 486 0.57 12.52 -14.14
N ARG A 487 0.86 13.29 -15.20
CA ARG A 487 2.18 13.94 -15.39
C ARG A 487 2.18 15.38 -14.88
N THR A 488 3.29 15.79 -14.31
CA THR A 488 3.63 17.20 -14.07
C THR A 488 4.24 17.77 -15.35
N GLU A 489 3.44 18.47 -16.14
CA GLU A 489 3.98 19.32 -17.21
C GLU A 489 4.45 20.64 -16.60
N GLY A 490 5.77 20.85 -16.58
CA GLY A 490 6.42 22.06 -16.12
C GLY A 490 7.20 21.90 -14.81
N PRO A 491 8.10 22.85 -14.48
CA PRO A 491 8.76 22.89 -13.19
C PRO A 491 7.71 22.95 -12.08
N LEU A 492 7.86 22.10 -11.06
CA LEU A 492 7.06 22.15 -9.85
C LEU A 492 7.23 23.55 -9.24
N LEU A 493 6.24 24.42 -9.43
CA LEU A 493 6.15 25.70 -8.72
C LEU A 493 5.78 25.38 -7.27
N PHE A 494 6.78 24.93 -6.50
CA PHE A 494 6.71 24.88 -5.03
C PHE A 494 6.58 26.28 -4.42
N SER A 495 6.69 27.35 -5.22
CA SER A 495 6.58 28.76 -4.79
C SER A 495 5.21 29.18 -4.21
N ARG A 496 4.27 28.26 -4.00
CA ARG A 496 2.92 28.54 -3.48
C ARG A 496 2.44 27.56 -2.39
N TYR A 497 3.31 26.69 -1.87
CA TYR A 497 2.99 25.82 -0.75
C TYR A 497 3.55 26.33 0.58
#